data_AF-A0A378QUJ7-F1
#
_entry.id   AF-A0A378QUJ7-F1
#
_cell.length_a   1.000
_cell.length_b   1.000
_cell.length_c   1.000
_cell.angle_alpha   90.00
_cell.angle_beta   90.00
_cell.angle_gamma   90.00
#
_symmetry.space_group_name_H-M   'P 1'
#
loop_
_entity.id
_entity.type
_entity.pdbx_description
1 polymer ?
#
loop_
_entity_poly.entity_id
_entity_poly.type
_entity_poly.pdbx_seq_one_letter_code
_entity_poly.pdbx_strand_id
1 'polypeptide(L)'
;MQKITNDFDGVTLFYLCNPNNPTGTITPKNTLSHWVDNAPKNHYFLLDEAYDEYVANPNFESGLAFIKQGNLNVLVAKTFSKIYTLAGLRIGYAVGSKELIELTERCMSLSNTNLSGAVASLASLQDTEFLEYSRLSNLRSRQIVGTT
;
A
#
# COMPACT_ATOMS: atom_id res chain seq x y z
N MET A 1 -13.26 -10.62 10.33
CA MET A 1 -12.35 -11.24 9.34
C MET A 1 -11.70 -12.47 9.93
N GLN A 2 -10.72 -12.35 10.83
CA GLN A 2 -10.02 -13.49 11.47
C GLN A 2 -10.95 -14.64 11.93
N LYS A 3 -11.96 -14.33 12.76
CA LYS A 3 -12.90 -15.35 13.26
C LYS A 3 -13.67 -16.09 12.16
N ILE A 4 -14.02 -15.40 11.08
CA ILE A 4 -14.82 -15.96 9.97
C ILE A 4 -13.96 -16.92 9.14
N THR A 5 -12.66 -16.65 9.06
CA THR A 5 -11.73 -17.39 8.20
C THR A 5 -11.07 -18.57 8.90
N ASN A 6 -11.20 -18.67 10.24
CA ASN A 6 -10.59 -19.76 11.01
C ASN A 6 -11.17 -21.14 10.67
N ASP A 7 -12.43 -21.19 10.24
CA ASP A 7 -13.12 -22.43 9.88
C ASP A 7 -13.17 -22.66 8.36
N PHE A 8 -12.43 -21.87 7.58
CA PHE A 8 -12.36 -21.99 6.12
C PHE A 8 -11.03 -22.63 5.68
N ASP A 9 -11.11 -23.86 5.17
CA ASP A 9 -9.93 -24.65 4.77
C ASP A 9 -9.30 -24.21 3.43
N GLY A 10 -9.95 -23.30 2.70
CA GLY A 10 -9.48 -22.81 1.41
C GLY A 10 -8.43 -21.69 1.51
N VAL A 11 -7.98 -21.17 0.37
CA VAL A 11 -7.10 -19.99 0.34
C VAL A 11 -7.90 -18.74 0.68
N THR A 12 -7.41 -17.97 1.64
CA THR A 12 -8.01 -16.70 2.06
C THR A 12 -7.12 -15.53 1.66
N LEU A 13 -7.67 -14.57 0.94
CA LEU A 13 -7.02 -13.29 0.64
C LEU A 13 -7.70 -12.18 1.43
N PHE A 14 -6.93 -11.47 2.25
CA PHE A 14 -7.37 -10.26 2.94
C PHE A 14 -6.93 -9.03 2.16
N TYR A 15 -7.88 -8.21 1.71
CA TYR A 15 -7.61 -6.88 1.16
C TYR A 15 -7.75 -5.84 2.27
N LEU A 16 -6.67 -5.14 2.58
CA LEU A 16 -6.61 -4.14 3.65
C LEU A 16 -6.09 -2.82 3.06
N CYS A 17 -6.97 -1.84 2.93
CA CYS A 17 -6.59 -0.47 2.57
C CYS A 17 -6.13 0.28 3.82
N ASN A 18 -4.87 0.71 3.85
CA ASN A 18 -4.26 1.31 5.03
C ASN A 18 -3.23 2.40 4.65
N PRO A 19 -3.57 3.70 4.74
CA PRO A 19 -4.82 4.27 5.26
C PRO A 19 -6.07 3.90 4.46
N ASN A 20 -7.18 3.68 5.17
CA ASN A 20 -8.42 3.19 4.58
C ASN A 20 -9.17 4.27 3.81
N ASN A 21 -9.58 3.99 2.59
CA ASN A 21 -10.57 4.76 1.82
C ASN A 21 -11.96 4.11 1.99
N PRO A 22 -13.01 4.82 2.45
CA PRO A 22 -13.15 6.29 2.52
C PRO A 22 -12.87 6.94 3.88
N THR A 23 -12.59 6.16 4.92
CA THR A 23 -12.54 6.71 6.30
C THR A 23 -11.33 7.60 6.62
N GLY A 24 -10.23 7.47 5.88
CA GLY A 24 -8.95 8.12 6.16
C GLY A 24 -8.20 7.58 7.39
N THR A 25 -8.71 6.53 8.04
CA THR A 25 -8.13 5.97 9.27
C THR A 25 -7.05 4.93 8.98
N ILE A 26 -6.16 4.71 9.96
CA ILE A 26 -5.12 3.67 9.89
C ILE A 26 -5.44 2.49 10.79
N THR A 27 -5.03 1.30 10.39
CA THR A 27 -4.92 0.13 11.26
C THR A 27 -3.60 0.20 12.02
N PRO A 28 -3.58 0.08 13.36
CA PRO A 28 -2.35 0.13 14.14
C PRO A 28 -1.36 -0.98 13.76
N LYS A 29 -0.07 -0.62 13.67
CA LYS A 29 1.01 -1.52 13.25
C LYS A 29 1.13 -2.78 14.09
N ASN A 30 0.94 -2.69 15.40
CA ASN A 30 1.01 -3.85 16.30
C ASN A 30 -0.13 -4.84 16.05
N THR A 31 -1.32 -4.34 15.72
CA THR A 31 -2.46 -5.19 15.38
C THR A 31 -2.24 -5.92 14.07
N LEU A 32 -1.69 -5.22 13.07
CA LEU A 32 -1.48 -5.77 11.74
C LEU A 32 -0.30 -6.76 11.72
N SER A 33 0.85 -6.40 12.28
CA SER A 33 2.02 -7.29 12.41
C SER A 33 1.68 -8.57 13.14
N HIS A 34 1.08 -8.47 14.34
CA HIS A 34 0.66 -9.65 15.10
C HIS A 34 -0.26 -10.57 14.29
N TRP A 35 -1.16 -10.02 13.48
CA TRP A 35 -2.03 -10.83 12.64
C TRP A 35 -1.25 -11.51 11.51
N VAL A 36 -0.42 -10.77 10.78
CA VAL A 36 0.39 -11.30 9.67
C VAL A 36 1.31 -12.42 10.17
N ASP A 37 2.01 -12.19 11.28
CA ASP A 37 3.01 -13.12 11.83
C ASP A 37 2.41 -14.45 12.32
N ASN A 38 1.13 -14.42 12.75
CA ASN A 38 0.43 -15.59 13.28
C ASN A 38 -0.58 -16.18 12.29
N ALA A 39 -0.59 -15.72 11.04
CA ALA A 39 -1.55 -16.17 10.05
C ALA A 39 -1.25 -17.62 9.59
N PRO A 40 -2.29 -18.46 9.43
CA PRO A 40 -2.19 -19.73 8.73
C PRO A 40 -1.52 -19.62 7.34
N LYS A 41 -0.89 -20.70 6.88
CA LYS A 41 -0.15 -20.71 5.59
C LYS A 41 -1.01 -20.42 4.36
N ASN A 42 -2.31 -20.70 4.43
CA ASN A 42 -3.31 -20.43 3.38
C ASN A 42 -3.87 -19.00 3.42
N HIS A 43 -3.36 -18.14 4.31
CA HIS A 43 -3.80 -16.74 4.44
C HIS A 43 -2.79 -15.77 3.81
N TYR A 44 -3.28 -14.95 2.89
CA TYR A 44 -2.51 -13.94 2.18
C TYR A 44 -3.07 -12.54 2.44
N PHE A 45 -2.20 -11.55 2.41
CA PHE A 45 -2.53 -10.15 2.71
C PHE A 45 -2.15 -9.26 1.53
N LEU A 46 -3.14 -8.58 0.95
CA LEU A 46 -2.93 -7.46 0.05
C LEU A 46 -3.12 -6.17 0.84
N LEU A 47 -2.02 -5.46 1.09
CA LEU A 47 -1.98 -4.18 1.77
C LEU A 47 -1.96 -3.07 0.72
N ASP A 48 -3.08 -2.36 0.57
CA ASP A 48 -3.19 -1.21 -0.31
C ASP A 48 -2.79 0.06 0.44
N GLU A 49 -1.59 0.53 0.12
CA GLU A 49 -0.92 1.66 0.76
C GLU A 49 -0.91 2.88 -0.17
N ALA A 50 -2.00 3.11 -0.90
CA ALA A 50 -2.09 4.24 -1.83
C ALA A 50 -1.91 5.63 -1.17
N TYR A 51 -2.05 5.73 0.16
CA TYR A 51 -2.03 6.99 0.90
C TYR A 51 -1.02 7.02 2.06
N ASP A 52 -0.13 6.03 2.17
CA ASP A 52 0.78 5.90 3.31
C ASP A 52 1.74 7.08 3.45
N GLU A 53 2.16 7.71 2.35
CA GLU A 53 3.07 8.85 2.39
C GLU A 53 2.47 10.10 3.07
N TYR A 54 1.14 10.14 3.25
CA TYR A 54 0.46 11.20 3.99
C TYR A 54 0.31 10.93 5.49
N VAL A 55 0.77 9.77 5.98
CA VAL A 55 0.56 9.36 7.37
C VAL A 55 1.62 9.98 8.28
N ALA A 56 1.15 10.71 9.29
CA ALA A 56 2.00 11.23 10.38
C ALA A 56 1.80 10.47 11.70
N ASN A 57 0.86 9.50 11.74
CA ASN A 57 0.56 8.76 12.96
C ASN A 57 1.67 7.74 13.26
N PRO A 58 2.35 7.79 14.42
CA PRO A 58 3.45 6.88 14.75
C PRO A 58 3.03 5.41 14.94
N ASN A 59 1.72 5.15 15.04
CA ASN A 59 1.15 3.81 15.09
C ASN A 59 0.93 3.21 13.70
N PHE A 60 1.29 3.90 12.62
CA PHE A 60 1.33 3.31 11.28
C PHE A 60 2.74 2.77 10.99
N GLU A 61 2.79 1.67 10.25
CA GLU A 61 4.00 1.12 9.66
C GLU A 61 3.61 0.48 8.34
N SER A 62 4.38 0.75 7.29
CA SER A 62 4.15 0.15 5.98
C SER A 62 4.41 -1.36 6.05
N GLY A 63 3.58 -2.14 5.34
CA GLY A 63 3.73 -3.58 5.15
C GLY A 63 5.06 -3.99 4.50
N LEU A 64 5.78 -3.04 3.91
CA LEU A 64 7.17 -3.26 3.48
C LEU A 64 8.06 -3.70 4.65
N ALA A 65 7.77 -3.28 5.88
CA ALA A 65 8.47 -3.76 7.08
C ALA A 65 8.25 -5.26 7.31
N PHE A 66 7.01 -5.75 7.13
CA PHE A 66 6.69 -7.17 7.31
C PHE A 66 7.36 -8.04 6.24
N ILE A 67 7.42 -7.56 5.00
CA ILE A 67 8.14 -8.24 3.92
C ILE A 67 9.64 -8.33 4.25
N LYS A 68 10.24 -7.23 4.72
CA LYS A 68 11.66 -7.21 5.16
C LYS A 68 11.94 -8.17 6.32
N GLN A 69 10.95 -8.42 7.18
CA GLN A 69 11.04 -9.38 8.28
C GLN A 69 10.91 -10.85 7.82
N GLY A 70 10.58 -11.09 6.55
CA GLY A 70 10.51 -12.43 5.95
C GLY A 70 9.09 -12.97 5.76
N ASN A 71 8.05 -12.17 6.00
CA ASN A 71 6.67 -12.61 5.75
C ASN A 71 6.41 -12.77 4.25
N LEU A 72 6.26 -14.02 3.80
CA LEU A 72 6.14 -14.38 2.38
C LEU A 72 4.71 -14.25 1.83
N ASN A 73 3.73 -14.07 2.70
CA ASN A 73 2.30 -13.99 2.41
C ASN A 73 1.76 -12.56 2.31
N VAL A 74 2.64 -11.56 2.29
CA VAL A 74 2.27 -10.13 2.19
C VAL A 74 2.62 -9.60 0.80
N LEU A 75 1.64 -8.93 0.19
CA LEU A 75 1.78 -8.13 -1.02
C LEU A 75 1.37 -6.69 -0.70
N VAL A 76 2.26 -5.73 -0.92
CA VAL A 76 2.00 -4.30 -0.73
C VAL A 76 1.78 -3.67 -2.09
N ALA A 77 0.64 -3.00 -2.30
CA ALA A 77 0.35 -2.22 -3.50
C ALA A 77 0.51 -0.73 -3.22
N LYS A 78 1.22 -0.03 -4.12
CA LYS A 78 1.48 1.42 -4.04
C LYS A 78 1.24 2.08 -5.40
N THR A 79 1.08 3.40 -5.39
CA THR A 79 0.72 4.15 -6.60
C THR A 79 1.40 5.50 -6.70
N PHE A 80 1.65 5.94 -7.95
CA PHE A 80 2.05 7.30 -8.25
C PHE A 80 0.85 8.26 -8.37
N SER A 81 -0.38 7.76 -8.17
CA SER A 81 -1.59 8.56 -8.40
C SER A 81 -1.88 9.59 -7.30
N LYS A 82 -1.27 9.47 -6.11
CA LYS A 82 -1.62 10.26 -4.93
C LYS A 82 -0.55 11.31 -4.63
N ILE A 83 0.39 11.04 -3.72
CA ILE A 83 1.39 12.04 -3.29
C ILE A 83 2.24 12.56 -4.45
N TYR A 84 2.54 11.69 -5.42
CA TYR A 84 3.29 12.02 -6.63
C TYR A 84 2.48 12.80 -7.68
N THR A 85 1.16 12.93 -7.52
CA THR A 85 0.24 13.68 -8.40
C THR A 85 0.13 13.19 -9.86
N LEU A 86 0.50 11.94 -10.14
CA LEU A 86 0.51 11.36 -11.50
C LEU A 86 -0.72 10.48 -11.80
N ALA A 87 -1.90 10.82 -11.27
CA ALA A 87 -3.11 10.00 -11.42
C ALA A 87 -3.44 9.68 -12.88
N GLY A 88 -3.29 10.63 -13.79
CA GLY A 88 -3.53 10.45 -15.23
C GLY A 88 -2.52 9.54 -15.94
N LEU A 89 -1.33 9.32 -15.36
CA LEU A 89 -0.25 8.57 -16.01
C LEU A 89 -0.28 7.07 -15.72
N ARG A 90 -1.18 6.62 -14.83
CA ARG A 90 -1.52 5.20 -14.64
C ARG A 90 -0.35 4.31 -14.23
N ILE A 91 0.48 4.79 -13.31
CA ILE A 91 1.60 4.01 -12.76
C ILE A 91 1.32 3.61 -11.31
N GLY A 92 1.56 2.32 -11.03
CA GLY A 92 1.54 1.72 -9.72
C GLY A 92 2.46 0.51 -9.71
N TYR A 93 2.69 -0.05 -8.53
CA TYR A 93 3.57 -1.20 -8.36
C TYR A 93 3.14 -2.03 -7.16
N ALA A 94 3.60 -3.27 -7.13
CA ALA A 94 3.45 -4.16 -6.00
C ALA A 94 4.82 -4.63 -5.50
N VAL A 95 4.93 -4.85 -4.19
CA VAL A 95 6.13 -5.40 -3.54
C VAL A 95 5.68 -6.59 -2.70
N GLY A 96 6.37 -7.72 -2.85
CA GLY A 96 6.05 -8.95 -2.14
C GLY A 96 7.18 -9.97 -2.29
N SER A 97 6.94 -11.19 -1.81
CA SER A 97 7.85 -12.31 -2.04
C SER A 97 7.96 -12.63 -3.54
N LYS A 98 9.09 -13.20 -3.96
CA LYS A 98 9.31 -13.61 -5.36
C LYS A 98 8.16 -14.47 -5.89
N GLU A 99 7.69 -15.43 -5.09
CA GLU A 99 6.58 -16.32 -5.46
C GLU A 99 5.28 -15.55 -5.71
N LEU A 100 4.93 -14.59 -4.84
CA LEU A 100 3.72 -13.77 -5.04
C LEU A 100 3.82 -12.86 -6.26
N ILE A 101 5.00 -12.29 -6.52
CA ILE A 101 5.23 -11.46 -7.70
C ILE A 101 5.10 -12.30 -8.98
N GLU A 102 5.74 -13.48 -9.04
CA GLU A 102 5.63 -14.39 -10.19
C GLU A 102 4.18 -14.86 -10.42
N LEU A 103 3.39 -15.05 -9.37
CA LEU A 103 1.96 -15.37 -9.51
C LEU A 103 1.18 -14.18 -10.08
N THR A 104 1.47 -12.97 -9.61
CA THR A 104 0.79 -11.74 -10.05
C THR A 104 1.13 -11.42 -11.51
N GLU A 105 2.39 -11.57 -11.92
CA GLU A 105 2.86 -11.31 -13.29
C GLU A 105 2.17 -12.17 -14.34
N ARG A 106 1.78 -13.42 -14.01
CA ARG A 106 1.01 -14.30 -14.92
C ARG A 106 -0.35 -13.72 -15.31
N CYS A 107 -0.89 -12.81 -14.50
CA CYS A 107 -2.16 -12.14 -14.76
C CYS A 107 -1.97 -10.77 -15.43
N MET A 108 -0.74 -10.31 -15.66
CA MET A 108 -0.46 -9.00 -16.25
C MET A 108 -0.28 -9.06 -17.77
N SER A 109 -0.58 -7.97 -18.44
CA SER A 109 -0.22 -7.77 -19.85
C SER A 109 1.28 -7.51 -19.99
N LEU A 110 1.88 -8.03 -21.07
CA LEU A 110 3.31 -7.84 -21.40
C LEU A 110 3.71 -6.36 -21.60
N SER A 111 2.76 -5.49 -21.93
CA SER A 111 2.96 -4.05 -22.06
C SER A 111 1.86 -3.31 -21.30
N ASN A 112 2.10 -3.10 -20.00
CA ASN A 112 1.14 -2.48 -19.08
C ASN A 112 1.59 -1.08 -18.59
N THR A 113 2.76 -0.61 -19.03
CA THR A 113 3.38 0.65 -18.62
C THR A 113 3.58 1.57 -19.82
N ASN A 114 3.09 2.80 -19.75
CA ASN A 114 3.30 3.79 -20.81
C ASN A 114 4.60 4.58 -20.57
N LEU A 115 5.23 5.04 -21.65
CA LEU A 115 6.53 5.72 -21.62
C LEU A 115 6.50 7.00 -20.75
N SER A 116 5.49 7.85 -20.93
CA SER A 116 5.38 9.10 -20.17
C SER A 116 5.27 8.84 -18.67
N GLY A 117 4.48 7.84 -18.27
CA GLY A 117 4.34 7.42 -16.90
C GLY A 117 5.64 6.86 -16.31
N ALA A 118 6.37 6.03 -17.06
CA ALA A 118 7.67 5.51 -16.61
C ALA A 118 8.67 6.65 -16.35
N VAL A 119 8.81 7.58 -17.30
CA VAL A 119 9.72 8.72 -17.17
C VAL A 119 9.32 9.64 -16.02
N ALA A 120 8.03 10.02 -15.93
CA ALA A 120 7.54 10.91 -14.89
C ALA A 120 7.65 10.29 -13.49
N SER A 121 7.40 8.99 -13.36
CA SER A 121 7.51 8.28 -12.08
C SER A 121 8.96 8.23 -11.59
N LEU A 122 9.92 7.96 -12.49
CA LEU A 122 11.34 7.98 -12.16
C LEU A 122 11.81 9.38 -11.72
N ALA A 123 11.40 10.43 -12.44
CA ALA A 123 11.71 11.81 -12.06
C ALA A 123 11.10 12.18 -10.71
N SER A 124 9.84 11.79 -10.48
CA SER A 124 9.11 12.13 -9.24
C SER A 124 9.69 11.43 -8.00
N LEU A 125 10.31 10.25 -8.15
CA LEU A 125 11.06 9.60 -7.05
C LEU A 125 12.30 10.39 -6.61
N GLN A 126 12.87 11.21 -7.49
CA GLN A 126 14.05 12.03 -7.20
C GLN A 126 13.68 13.42 -6.65
N ASP A 127 12.43 13.85 -6.84
CA ASP A 127 11.94 15.16 -6.43
C ASP A 127 11.41 15.15 -4.99
N THR A 128 12.33 15.07 -4.03
CA THR A 128 11.99 15.05 -2.60
C THR A 128 11.39 16.36 -2.12
N GLU A 129 11.72 17.49 -2.76
CA GLU A 129 11.17 18.80 -2.43
C GLU A 129 9.68 18.87 -2.75
N PHE A 130 9.28 18.40 -3.95
CA PHE A 130 7.88 18.32 -4.31
C PHE A 130 7.08 17.37 -3.40
N LEU A 131 7.66 16.22 -3.00
CA LEU A 131 6.98 15.30 -2.10
C LEU A 131 6.65 15.94 -0.75
N GLU A 132 7.60 16.66 -0.16
CA GLU A 132 7.36 17.36 1.10
C GLU A 132 6.35 18.49 0.93
N TYR A 133 6.44 19.25 -0.16
CA TYR A 133 5.44 20.26 -0.51
C TYR A 133 4.03 19.67 -0.64
N SER A 134 3.87 18.58 -1.39
CA SER A 134 2.61 17.86 -1.61
C SER A 134 1.99 17.41 -0.28
N ARG A 135 2.81 16.83 0.60
CA ARG A 135 2.41 16.39 1.94
C ARG A 135 1.94 17.56 2.82
N LEU A 136 2.71 18.64 2.90
CA LEU A 136 2.41 19.83 3.70
C LEU A 136 1.16 20.57 3.21
N SER A 137 0.98 20.68 1.89
CA SER A 137 -0.21 21.28 1.28
C SER A 137 -1.49 20.51 1.64
N ASN A 138 -1.43 19.17 1.60
CA ASN A 138 -2.53 18.33 2.04
C ASN A 138 -2.80 18.46 3.56
N LEU A 139 -1.75 18.52 4.39
CA LEU A 139 -1.90 18.71 5.83
C LEU A 139 -2.59 20.04 6.17
N ARG A 140 -2.18 21.13 5.51
CA ARG A 140 -2.81 22.45 5.66
C ARG A 140 -4.27 22.41 5.25
N SER A 141 -4.58 21.80 4.11
CA SER A 141 -5.96 21.65 3.63
C SER A 141 -6.83 20.86 4.62
N ARG A 142 -6.29 19.77 5.18
CA ARG A 142 -6.98 18.97 6.20
C ARG A 142 -7.29 19.77 7.46
N GLN A 143 -6.37 20.63 7.91
CA GLN A 143 -6.60 21.48 9.08
C GLN A 143 -7.75 22.46 8.85
N ILE A 144 -7.82 23.06 7.66
CA ILE A 144 -8.91 23.99 7.29
C ILE A 144 -10.27 23.30 7.36
N VAL A 145 -10.38 22.08 6.82
CA VAL A 145 -11.64 21.33 6.79
C VAL A 145 -11.98 20.72 8.17
N GLY A 146 -10.98 20.30 8.94
CA GLY A 146 -11.16 19.61 10.22
C GLY A 146 -11.40 20.53 11.44
N THR A 147 -11.32 21.85 11.29
CA THR A 147 -11.58 22.84 12.35
C THR A 147 -13.06 23.29 12.46
N THR A 148 -14.01 22.51 11.95
CA THR A 148 -15.44 22.64 12.29
C THR A 148 -15.84 21.63 13.35
#